data_AF-X0V8A5-F1
#
_entry.id   AF-X0V8A5-F1
#
_cell.length_a   1.000
_cell.length_b   1.000
_cell.length_c   1.000
_cell.angle_alpha   90.00
_cell.angle_beta   90.00
_cell.angle_gamma   90.00
#
_symmetry.space_group_name_H-M   'P 1'
#
loop_
_entity.id
_entity.type
_entity.pdbx_description
1 polymer ?
#
loop_
_entity_poly.entity_id
_entity_poly.type
_entity_poly.pdbx_seq_one_letter_code
_entity_poly.pdbx_strand_id
1 'polypeptide(L)' 'LPAVARGDLMVVFTAGAYGFVMSSQYNSRPRAPEVLVEGDRWRIIRRRETYDDLIAPERV' A
#
# COMPACT_ATOMS: atom_id res chain seq x y z
N LEU A 1 2.07 23.14 -5.42
CA LEU A 1 1.49 22.12 -6.32
C LEU A 1 0.35 22.77 -7.08
N PRO A 2 0.03 22.31 -8.31
CA PRO A 2 -1.22 22.68 -8.96
C PRO A 2 -2.42 22.40 -8.05
N ALA A 3 -3.55 23.10 -8.28
CA ALA A 3 -4.77 22.81 -7.55
C ALA A 3 -5.21 21.35 -7.81
N VAL A 4 -5.50 20.61 -6.74
CA VAL A 4 -5.92 19.20 -6.82
C VAL A 4 -7.44 19.09 -6.67
N ALA A 5 -8.02 18.12 -7.35
CA ALA A 5 -9.42 17.76 -7.27
C ALA A 5 -9.60 16.33 -6.76
N ARG A 6 -10.82 16.01 -6.33
CA ARG A 6 -11.18 14.63 -5.96
C ARG A 6 -10.99 13.72 -7.18
N GLY A 7 -10.24 12.64 -6.99
CA GLY A 7 -9.95 11.66 -8.04
C GLY A 7 -8.56 11.80 -8.65
N ASP A 8 -7.85 12.90 -8.40
CA ASP A 8 -6.48 13.07 -8.84
C ASP A 8 -5.54 12.08 -8.14
N LEU A 9 -4.54 11.61 -8.87
CA LEU A 9 -3.49 10.75 -8.35
C LEU A 9 -2.28 11.59 -7.94
N MET A 10 -1.72 11.28 -6.78
CA MET A 10 -0.47 11.87 -6.30
C MET A 10 0.62 10.80 -6.19
N VAL A 11 1.86 11.21 -6.41
CA VAL A 11 3.03 10.33 -6.34
C VAL A 11 3.97 10.84 -5.25
N VAL A 12 4.31 9.96 -4.31
CA VAL A 12 5.38 10.20 -3.35
C VAL A 12 6.64 9.55 -3.90
N PHE A 13 7.63 10.38 -4.23
CA PHE A 13 8.89 9.92 -4.79
C PHE A 13 9.78 9.31 -3.70
N THR A 14 10.71 8.45 -4.12
CA THR A 14 11.76 7.87 -3.25
C THR A 14 11.21 7.06 -2.08
N ALA A 15 10.03 6.44 -2.23
CA ALA A 15 9.40 5.60 -1.21
C ALA A 15 9.84 4.11 -1.26
N GLY A 16 10.84 3.78 -2.08
CA GLY A 16 11.29 2.40 -2.29
C GLY A 16 12.07 1.79 -1.13
N ALA A 17 12.76 2.60 -0.34
CA ALA A 17 13.45 2.17 0.87
C ALA A 17 12.69 2.65 2.10
N TYR A 18 12.57 1.79 3.12
CA TYR A 18 11.96 2.10 4.42
C TYR A 18 10.48 2.55 4.40
N GLY A 19 9.80 2.53 3.24
CA GLY A 19 8.38 2.84 3.12
C GLY A 19 7.49 1.70 3.62
N PHE A 20 7.29 0.67 2.78
CA PHE A 20 6.41 -0.45 3.13
C PHE A 20 6.84 -1.18 4.41
N VAL A 21 8.14 -1.38 4.62
CA VAL A 21 8.67 -2.10 5.78
C VAL A 21 8.38 -1.43 7.13
N MET A 22 8.09 -0.12 7.13
CA MET A 22 7.66 0.62 8.33
C MET A 22 6.15 0.92 8.35
N SER A 23 5.39 0.43 7.37
CA SER A 23 3.94 0.61 7.33
C SER A 23 3.24 -0.20 8.42
N SER A 24 2.07 0.28 8.86
CA SER A 24 1.30 -0.32 9.96
C SER A 24 -0.20 -0.36 9.67
N GLN A 25 -0.91 -1.14 10.47
CA GLN A 25 -2.36 -1.30 10.43
C GLN A 25 -3.10 -0.25 11.25
N TYR A 26 -2.44 0.86 11.60
CA TYR A 26 -3.02 1.91 12.42
C TYR A 26 -4.33 2.43 11.82
N ASN A 27 -5.32 2.66 12.69
CA ASN A 27 -6.72 2.94 12.32
C ASN A 27 -7.41 1.82 11.53
N SER A 28 -7.02 0.56 11.79
CA SER A 28 -7.58 -0.63 11.15
C SER A 28 -7.53 -0.56 9.62
N ARG A 29 -6.44 -0.02 9.08
CA ARG A 29 -6.25 0.17 7.64
C ARG A 29 -5.37 -0.94 7.06
N PRO A 30 -5.89 -1.82 6.19
CA PRO A 30 -5.07 -2.82 5.49
C PRO A 30 -3.86 -2.22 4.79
N ARG A 31 -2.68 -2.86 4.90
CA ARG A 31 -1.48 -2.41 4.18
C ARG A 31 -1.71 -2.40 2.67
N ALA A 32 -1.10 -1.42 2.02
CA ALA A 32 -1.16 -1.26 0.58
C ALA A 32 -0.49 -2.46 -0.15
N PRO A 33 -0.91 -2.80 -1.37
CA PRO A 33 -0.17 -3.75 -2.19
C PRO A 33 1.17 -3.17 -2.64
N GLU A 34 2.13 -4.05 -2.94
CA GLU A 34 3.38 -3.68 -3.64
C GLU A 34 3.34 -4.26 -5.05
N VAL A 35 3.74 -3.44 -6.03
CA VAL A 35 3.78 -3.80 -7.46
C VAL A 35 5.21 -3.68 -7.95
N LEU A 36 5.66 -4.69 -8.67
CA LEU A 36 6.92 -4.66 -9.42
C LEU A 36 6.61 -4.36 -10.88
N VAL A 37 7.33 -3.40 -11.44
CA VAL A 37 7.26 -3.03 -12.86
C VAL A 37 8.57 -3.42 -13.52
N GLU A 38 8.49 -4.17 -14.61
CA GLU A 38 9.62 -4.70 -15.39
C GLU A 38 9.37 -4.39 -16.87
N GLY A 39 9.94 -3.29 -17.37
CA GLY A 39 9.70 -2.80 -18.73
C GLY A 39 8.24 -2.37 -18.93
N ASP A 40 7.54 -3.03 -19.85
CA ASP A 40 6.12 -2.80 -20.18
C ASP A 40 5.16 -3.67 -19.36
N ARG A 41 5.69 -4.56 -18.50
CA ARG A 41 4.89 -5.47 -17.67
C ARG A 41 4.94 -5.06 -16.21
N TRP A 42 3.90 -5.45 -15.49
CA TRP A 42 3.85 -5.31 -14.04
C TRP A 42 3.14 -6.49 -13.40
N ARG A 43 3.42 -6.72 -12.11
CA ARG A 43 2.73 -7.72 -11.31
C ARG A 43 2.67 -7.32 -9.85
N ILE A 44 1.62 -7.77 -9.16
CA ILE A 44 1.51 -7.65 -7.71
C ILE A 44 2.50 -8.62 -7.08
N ILE A 45 3.49 -8.09 -6.35
CA ILE A 45 4.48 -8.90 -5.61
C ILE A 45 4.08 -9.06 -4.14
N ARG A 46 3.22 -8.16 -3.64
CA ARG A 46 2.55 -8.30 -2.36
C ARG A 46 1.09 -7.88 -2.49
N ARG A 47 0.16 -8.80 -2.19
CA ARG A 47 -1.27 -8.49 -2.19
C ARG A 47 -1.60 -7.45 -1.12
N ARG A 48 -2.66 -6.68 -1.37
CA ARG A 48 -3.29 -5.87 -0.32
C ARG A 48 -3.79 -6.80 0.77
N GLU A 49 -3.68 -6.36 2.02
CA GLU A 49 -4.34 -7.05 3.12
C GLU A 49 -5.86 -6.88 3.04
N THR A 50 -6.58 -7.84 3.59
CA THR A 50 -8.03 -7.81 3.80
C THR A 50 -8.33 -7.42 5.24
N TYR A 51 -9.60 -7.19 5.55
CA TYR A 51 -10.01 -7.01 6.94
C TYR A 51 -9.83 -8.28 7.78
N ASP A 52 -10.01 -9.46 7.18
CA ASP A 52 -9.77 -10.74 7.86
C ASP A 52 -8.29 -10.89 8.28
N ASP A 53 -7.35 -10.41 7.47
CA ASP A 53 -5.93 -10.40 7.84
C ASP A 53 -5.65 -9.55 9.10
N LEU A 54 -6.47 -8.51 9.37
CA LEU A 54 -6.28 -7.64 10.54
C LEU A 54 -6.63 -8.35 11.84
N ILE A 55 -7.67 -9.17 11.81
CA ILE A 55 -8.20 -9.86 12.99
C ILE A 55 -7.67 -11.29 13.13
N ALA A 56 -7.07 -11.86 12.08
CA ALA A 56 -6.48 -13.19 12.09
C ALA A 56 -5.51 -13.46 13.28
N PRO A 57 -4.74 -12.48 13.79
CA PRO A 57 -3.86 -12.69 14.95
C PRO A 57 -4.59 -12.66 16.31
N GLU A 58 -5.83 -12.18 16.37
CA GLU A 58 -6.58 -12.02 17.61
C GLU A 58 -7.08 -13.38 18.15
N ARG A 59 -7.19 -13.50 19.47
CA ARG A 59 -7.77 -14.67 20.14
C ARG A 59 -8.97 -14.23 20.96
N VAL A 60 -10.05 -15.01 20.85
CA VAL A 60 -11.26 -14.87 21.66
C VAL A 60 -11.13 -15.69 22.93
#